data_AF-A0A923RBR8-F1
#
_entry.id   AF-A0A923RBR8-F1
#
_cell.length_a   1.000
_cell.length_b   1.000
_cell.length_c   1.000
_cell.angle_alpha   90.00
_cell.angle_beta   90.00
_cell.angle_gamma   90.00
#
_symmetry.space_group_name_H-M   'P 1'
#
loop_
_entity.id
_entity.type
_entity.pdbx_description
1 polymer ?
#
loop_
_entity_poly.entity_id
_entity_poly.type
_entity_poly.pdbx_seq_one_letter_code
_entity_poly.pdbx_strand_id
1 'polypeptide(L)'
;MASSCILLALTACGNGPYDLENKTDRDALKFEVKQALTQNDCTKALTLVTPLYQSKYTDNDVRMFYASAHACNVGIRLYSLLDDLTSADMSNQIQIFRSFVRLFPSSTTDSKMASSWFALDALQSILLPGAVIANADQINPTTLNMGSVLSHDRTLDANTYMVFIGMSVVGTGLNRYGFLPNEVPAATSYAKTQALPWTTKVAVQSDTSGAACSIVSGLYNMFDGITSIVTLLTSGPSGALSNINSNLQLGLNAIGSANCTGTDGGYTAAQCAAAATRIRFRGACAEQGPAAAFAAGVIQGINLGWL
;
A
#
# COMPACT_ATOMS: atom_id res chain seq x y z
N MET A 1 -12.96 1.17 59.32
CA MET A 1 -11.62 1.62 58.88
C MET A 1 -11.48 1.24 57.42
N ALA A 2 -11.57 2.22 56.53
CA ALA A 2 -11.56 2.02 55.08
C ALA A 2 -10.11 1.89 54.59
N SER A 3 -9.81 0.76 53.97
CA SER A 3 -8.51 0.47 53.37
C SER A 3 -8.42 1.18 52.02
N SER A 4 -7.61 2.24 51.93
CA SER A 4 -7.33 2.94 50.68
C SER A 4 -6.32 2.15 49.87
N CYS A 5 -6.76 1.53 48.78
CA CYS A 5 -5.87 1.05 47.71
C CYS A 5 -5.34 2.25 46.94
N ILE A 6 -4.08 2.59 47.15
CA ILE A 6 -3.34 3.52 46.31
C ILE A 6 -3.07 2.80 44.98
N LEU A 7 -3.84 3.17 43.96
CA LEU A 7 -3.58 2.80 42.57
C LEU A 7 -2.31 3.52 42.12
N LEU A 8 -1.17 2.82 42.11
CA LEU A 8 0.03 3.27 41.42
C LEU A 8 -0.20 3.11 39.91
N ALA A 9 -0.61 4.21 39.26
CA ALA A 9 -0.58 4.34 37.82
C ALA A 9 0.88 4.38 37.35
N LEU A 10 1.44 3.21 37.01
CA LEU A 10 2.68 3.12 36.24
C LEU A 10 2.35 3.57 34.80
N THR A 11 2.52 4.86 34.55
CA THR A 11 2.68 5.38 33.18
C THR A 11 3.96 4.79 32.61
N ALA A 12 3.83 3.72 31.81
CA ALA A 12 4.92 3.16 31.01
C ALA A 12 5.26 4.11 29.85
N CYS A 13 5.83 5.27 30.18
CA CYS A 13 6.59 6.10 29.27
C CYS A 13 8.07 5.84 29.57
N GLY A 14 8.51 4.61 29.30
CA GLY A 14 9.89 4.20 29.46
C GLY A 14 10.30 3.50 28.18
N ASN A 15 11.38 3.98 27.57
CA ASN A 15 12.06 3.30 26.48
C ASN A 15 12.07 1.79 26.74
N GLY A 16 11.72 0.99 25.72
CA GLY A 16 11.83 -0.47 25.82
C GLY A 16 13.23 -0.90 26.28
N PRO A 17 13.46 -2.18 26.56
CA PRO A 17 14.72 -2.65 27.14
C PRO A 17 15.96 -2.45 26.26
N TYR A 18 15.81 -1.90 25.05
CA TYR A 18 16.89 -1.66 24.09
C TYR A 18 17.29 -0.18 24.08
N ASP A 19 18.59 0.08 24.23
CA ASP A 19 19.16 1.39 23.94
C ASP A 19 19.39 1.54 22.43
N LEU A 20 18.59 2.39 21.77
CA LEU A 20 18.72 2.60 20.33
C LEU A 20 20.05 3.28 19.94
N GLU A 21 20.77 3.94 20.85
CA GLU A 21 22.11 4.47 20.56
C GLU A 21 23.14 3.33 20.43
N ASN A 22 22.92 2.19 21.10
CA ASN A 22 23.79 1.02 21.06
C ASN A 22 23.53 0.15 19.82
N LYS A 23 24.57 -0.09 19.00
CA LYS A 23 24.45 -0.94 17.80
C LYS A 23 24.05 -2.38 18.12
N THR A 24 24.59 -2.96 19.18
CA THR A 24 24.31 -4.35 19.59
C THR A 24 22.83 -4.50 19.96
N ASP A 25 22.27 -3.54 20.69
CA ASP A 25 20.86 -3.55 21.08
C ASP A 25 19.94 -3.38 19.86
N ARG A 26 20.31 -2.54 18.89
CA ARG A 26 19.59 -2.42 17.61
C ARG A 26 19.62 -3.73 16.81
N ASP A 27 20.77 -4.41 16.75
CA ASP A 27 20.90 -5.69 16.04
C ASP A 27 20.10 -6.80 16.75
N ALA A 28 20.10 -6.84 18.08
CA ALA A 28 19.27 -7.74 18.88
C ALA A 28 17.77 -7.48 18.63
N LEU A 29 17.36 -6.21 18.62
CA LEU A 29 15.99 -5.82 18.29
C LEU A 29 15.59 -6.28 16.87
N LYS A 30 16.45 -6.07 15.86
CA LYS A 30 16.21 -6.58 14.49
C LYS A 30 16.07 -8.11 14.47
N PHE A 31 16.87 -8.84 15.24
CA PHE A 31 16.77 -10.29 15.37
C PHE A 31 15.43 -10.73 15.98
N GLU A 32 14.98 -10.06 17.04
CA GLU A 32 13.69 -10.38 17.67
C GLU A 32 12.50 -10.05 16.77
N VAL A 33 12.57 -8.97 15.99
CA VAL A 33 11.57 -8.67 14.96
C VAL A 33 11.48 -9.81 13.94
N LYS A 34 12.61 -10.31 13.44
CA LYS A 34 12.64 -11.47 12.53
C LYS A 34 12.03 -12.72 13.16
N GLN A 35 12.33 -12.97 14.43
CA GLN A 35 11.75 -14.11 15.16
C GLN A 35 10.22 -13.98 15.28
N ALA A 36 9.73 -12.80 15.65
CA ALA A 36 8.29 -12.53 15.75
C ALA A 36 7.58 -12.70 14.39
N LEU A 37 8.17 -12.18 13.30
CA LEU A 37 7.65 -12.39 11.94
C LEU A 37 7.62 -13.88 11.55
N THR A 38 8.67 -14.64 11.89
CA THR A 38 8.74 -16.08 11.63
C THR A 38 7.67 -16.87 12.39
N GLN A 39 7.33 -16.41 13.60
CA GLN A 39 6.24 -16.96 14.42
C GLN A 39 4.86 -16.43 14.03
N ASN A 40 4.77 -15.59 13.01
CA ASN A 40 3.54 -14.91 12.58
C ASN A 40 2.92 -14.05 13.72
N ASP A 41 3.73 -13.55 14.65
CA ASP A 41 3.35 -12.60 15.71
C ASP A 41 3.54 -11.16 15.19
N CYS A 42 2.62 -10.75 14.32
CA CYS A 42 2.66 -9.47 13.64
C CYS A 42 2.59 -8.28 14.61
N THR A 43 1.81 -8.41 15.69
CA THR A 43 1.65 -7.36 16.72
C THR A 43 2.96 -7.13 17.47
N LYS A 44 3.63 -8.20 17.91
CA LYS A 44 4.94 -8.09 18.56
C LYS A 44 5.98 -7.54 17.59
N ALA A 45 6.03 -8.05 16.36
CA ALA A 45 6.95 -7.55 15.34
C ALA A 45 6.79 -6.04 15.14
N LEU A 46 5.56 -5.56 14.99
CA LEU A 46 5.25 -4.13 14.81
C LEU A 46 5.63 -3.30 16.04
N THR A 47 5.33 -3.80 17.24
CA THR A 47 5.69 -3.15 18.52
C THR A 47 7.20 -2.97 18.65
N LEU A 48 7.97 -4.01 18.29
CA LEU A 48 9.43 -4.00 18.38
C LEU A 48 10.08 -3.09 17.32
N VAL A 49 9.60 -3.11 16.07
CA VAL A 49 10.24 -2.38 14.97
C VAL A 49 9.88 -0.89 14.93
N THR A 50 8.71 -0.50 15.45
CA THR A 50 8.22 0.89 15.37
C THR A 50 9.18 1.92 15.97
N PRO A 51 9.73 1.74 17.20
CA PRO A 51 10.69 2.69 17.76
C PRO A 51 11.93 2.89 16.88
N LEU A 52 12.43 1.81 16.28
CA LEU A 52 13.60 1.87 15.41
C LEU A 52 13.28 2.58 14.09
N TYR A 53 12.12 2.28 13.49
CA TYR A 53 11.63 2.95 12.28
C TYR A 53 11.43 4.45 12.47
N GLN A 54 10.99 4.89 13.66
CA GLN A 54 10.78 6.30 14.00
C GLN A 54 12.04 7.02 14.49
N SER A 55 13.21 6.35 14.49
CA SER A 55 14.46 6.90 15.00
C SER A 55 15.42 7.32 13.88
N LYS A 56 16.45 8.10 14.21
CA LYS A 56 17.56 8.45 13.31
C LYS A 56 18.37 7.24 12.82
N TYR A 57 18.14 6.06 13.41
CA TYR A 57 18.81 4.80 13.09
C TYR A 57 18.03 3.92 12.12
N THR A 58 16.91 4.42 11.57
CA THR A 58 16.19 3.73 10.51
C THR A 58 17.08 3.57 9.27
N ASP A 59 17.06 2.38 8.68
CA ASP A 59 17.77 2.03 7.46
C ASP A 59 16.84 1.15 6.59
N ASN A 60 17.34 0.71 5.43
CA ASN A 60 16.55 -0.12 4.51
C ASN A 60 16.07 -1.44 5.14
N ASP A 61 16.86 -2.06 6.02
CA ASP A 61 16.44 -3.30 6.70
C ASP A 61 15.30 -3.01 7.67
N VAL A 62 15.40 -1.92 8.44
CA VAL A 62 14.35 -1.48 9.37
C VAL A 62 13.05 -1.19 8.64
N ARG A 63 13.13 -0.49 7.50
CA ARG A 63 11.97 -0.20 6.64
C ARG A 63 11.37 -1.48 6.07
N MET A 64 12.20 -2.45 5.68
CA MET A 64 11.75 -3.76 5.22
C MET A 64 11.06 -4.55 6.34
N PHE A 65 11.60 -4.54 7.56
CA PHE A 65 10.94 -5.17 8.72
C PHE A 65 9.62 -4.49 9.07
N TYR A 66 9.57 -3.15 9.03
CA TYR A 66 8.35 -2.39 9.28
C TYR A 66 7.27 -2.70 8.23
N ALA A 67 7.65 -2.74 6.95
CA ALA A 67 6.77 -3.17 5.88
C ALA A 67 6.29 -4.61 6.07
N SER A 68 7.18 -5.53 6.44
CA SER A 68 6.86 -6.93 6.67
C SER A 68 5.94 -7.15 7.87
N ALA A 69 6.11 -6.40 8.96
CA ALA A 69 5.24 -6.46 10.13
C ALA A 69 3.81 -6.03 9.81
N HIS A 70 3.68 -4.96 9.02
CA HIS A 70 2.37 -4.55 8.51
C HIS A 70 1.80 -5.54 7.49
N ALA A 71 2.60 -6.06 6.56
CA ALA A 71 2.19 -7.09 5.62
C ALA A 71 1.66 -8.36 6.33
N CYS A 72 2.31 -8.74 7.43
CA CYS A 72 1.89 -9.82 8.31
C CYS A 72 0.47 -9.56 8.87
N ASN A 73 0.19 -8.35 9.37
CA ASN A 73 -1.16 -7.97 9.85
C ASN A 73 -2.24 -8.07 8.76
N VAL A 74 -1.87 -7.87 7.49
CA VAL A 74 -2.77 -8.00 6.35
C VAL A 74 -2.97 -9.47 5.93
N GLY A 75 -2.12 -10.37 6.41
CA GLY A 75 -2.17 -11.81 6.10
C GLY A 75 -1.36 -12.19 4.86
N ILE A 76 -0.42 -11.34 4.41
CA ILE A 76 0.46 -11.69 3.29
C ILE A 76 1.42 -12.79 3.74
N ARG A 77 1.22 -13.99 3.20
CA ARG A 77 2.11 -15.14 3.32
C ARG A 77 2.67 -15.45 1.95
N LEU A 78 3.90 -15.02 1.67
CA LEU A 78 4.47 -15.02 0.32
C LEU A 78 4.25 -16.33 -0.45
N TYR A 79 4.53 -17.48 0.16
CA TYR A 79 4.38 -18.79 -0.50
C TYR A 79 2.93 -19.16 -0.80
N SER A 80 2.01 -19.00 0.17
CA SER A 80 0.59 -19.25 -0.06
C SER A 80 0.01 -18.29 -1.10
N LEU A 81 0.47 -17.04 -1.09
CA LEU A 81 0.06 -16.03 -2.05
C LEU A 81 0.52 -16.37 -3.47
N LEU A 82 1.71 -16.95 -3.65
CA LEU A 82 2.15 -17.43 -4.97
C LEU A 82 1.25 -18.55 -5.50
N ASP A 83 0.92 -19.54 -4.66
CA ASP A 83 -0.01 -20.62 -5.05
C ASP A 83 -1.40 -20.07 -5.37
N ASP A 84 -1.91 -19.18 -4.53
CA ASP A 84 -3.19 -18.51 -4.73
C ASP A 84 -3.22 -17.64 -6.00
N LEU A 85 -2.09 -17.05 -6.40
CA LEU A 85 -1.96 -16.28 -7.64
C LEU A 85 -1.94 -17.17 -8.87
N THR A 86 -1.33 -18.36 -8.79
CA THR A 86 -1.37 -19.33 -9.90
C THR A 86 -2.76 -19.91 -10.13
N SER A 87 -3.62 -19.92 -9.10
CA SER A 87 -5.02 -20.35 -9.19
C SER A 87 -6.01 -19.20 -9.42
N ALA A 88 -5.55 -17.96 -9.38
CA ALA A 88 -6.38 -16.79 -9.64
C ALA A 88 -6.64 -16.62 -11.15
N ASP A 89 -7.90 -16.41 -11.51
CA ASP A 89 -8.26 -16.03 -12.87
C ASP A 89 -7.87 -14.55 -13.09
N MET A 90 -6.84 -14.33 -13.89
CA MET A 90 -6.38 -12.98 -14.29
C MET A 90 -6.70 -12.68 -15.76
N SER A 91 -7.64 -13.42 -16.36
CA SER A 91 -7.96 -13.31 -17.79
C SER A 91 -8.58 -11.97 -18.19
N ASN A 92 -9.23 -11.28 -17.25
CA ASN A 92 -9.83 -9.96 -17.48
C ASN A 92 -9.86 -9.09 -16.21
N GLN A 93 -10.17 -7.80 -16.40
CA GLN A 93 -10.11 -6.79 -15.33
C GLN A 93 -11.03 -7.11 -14.14
N ILE A 94 -12.24 -7.62 -14.39
CA ILE A 94 -13.20 -7.99 -13.33
C ILE A 94 -12.61 -9.07 -12.43
N GLN A 95 -12.03 -10.11 -13.03
CA GLN A 95 -11.50 -11.25 -12.28
C GLN A 95 -10.25 -10.90 -11.47
N ILE A 96 -9.43 -9.95 -11.98
CA ILE A 96 -8.29 -9.41 -11.23
C ILE A 96 -8.77 -8.76 -9.92
N PHE A 97 -9.74 -7.85 -9.99
CA PHE A 97 -10.21 -7.18 -8.79
C PHE A 97 -10.96 -8.10 -7.83
N ARG A 98 -11.76 -9.06 -8.33
CA ARG A 98 -12.37 -10.12 -7.50
C ARG A 98 -11.31 -10.95 -6.78
N SER A 99 -10.22 -11.28 -7.47
CA SER A 99 -9.10 -12.00 -6.87
C SER A 99 -8.47 -11.19 -5.75
N PHE A 100 -8.25 -9.88 -5.92
CA PHE A 100 -7.72 -9.03 -4.84
C PHE A 100 -8.66 -8.98 -3.64
N VAL A 101 -9.97 -8.83 -3.86
CA VAL A 101 -10.98 -8.85 -2.79
C VAL A 101 -10.98 -10.19 -2.05
N ARG A 102 -10.89 -11.32 -2.77
CA ARG A 102 -10.82 -12.67 -2.20
C ARG A 102 -9.57 -12.88 -1.35
N LEU A 103 -8.41 -12.47 -1.86
CA LEU A 103 -7.11 -12.71 -1.22
C LEU A 103 -6.90 -11.83 0.01
N PHE A 104 -7.50 -10.63 0.04
CA PHE A 104 -7.28 -9.65 1.09
C PHE A 104 -8.60 -9.18 1.74
N PRO A 105 -9.33 -10.10 2.42
CA PRO A 105 -10.57 -9.75 3.10
C PRO A 105 -10.31 -8.73 4.20
N SER A 106 -11.14 -7.69 4.28
CA SER A 106 -11.06 -6.63 5.29
C SER A 106 -12.46 -6.14 5.69
N SER A 107 -12.61 -5.70 6.93
CA SER A 107 -13.81 -5.07 7.49
C SER A 107 -13.53 -3.63 7.93
N THR A 108 -14.59 -2.92 8.33
CA THR A 108 -14.47 -1.57 8.90
C THR A 108 -13.80 -1.54 10.28
N THR A 109 -13.78 -2.68 10.98
CA THR A 109 -13.27 -2.81 12.36
C THR A 109 -11.83 -3.32 12.44
N ASP A 110 -11.25 -3.80 11.34
CA ASP A 110 -9.86 -4.25 11.31
C ASP A 110 -8.88 -3.14 10.90
N SER A 111 -7.58 -3.41 11.11
CA SER A 111 -6.47 -2.52 10.77
C SER A 111 -5.79 -2.89 9.45
N LYS A 112 -6.33 -3.81 8.64
CA LYS A 112 -5.63 -4.36 7.46
C LYS A 112 -5.43 -3.32 6.36
N MET A 113 -6.43 -2.48 6.12
CA MET A 113 -6.29 -1.42 5.13
C MET A 113 -5.19 -0.42 5.52
N ALA A 114 -5.22 0.07 6.77
CA ALA A 114 -4.19 0.97 7.29
C ALA A 114 -2.80 0.31 7.30
N SER A 115 -2.72 -0.96 7.69
CA SER A 115 -1.46 -1.73 7.68
C SER A 115 -0.90 -1.83 6.25
N SER A 116 -1.76 -2.10 5.26
CA SER A 116 -1.33 -2.14 3.85
C SER A 116 -0.72 -0.81 3.39
N TRP A 117 -1.29 0.32 3.81
CA TRP A 117 -0.75 1.66 3.48
C TRP A 117 0.58 1.96 4.15
N PHE A 118 0.72 1.59 5.43
CA PHE A 118 1.97 1.80 6.15
C PHE A 118 3.08 0.91 5.60
N ALA A 119 2.75 -0.31 5.17
CA ALA A 119 3.70 -1.15 4.45
C ALA A 119 4.12 -0.51 3.12
N LEU A 120 3.17 0.05 2.37
CA LEU A 120 3.45 0.69 1.09
C LEU A 120 4.41 1.88 1.23
N ASP A 121 4.15 2.78 2.19
CA ASP A 121 5.05 3.92 2.46
C ASP A 121 6.44 3.45 2.88
N ALA A 122 6.51 2.44 3.74
CA ALA A 122 7.79 1.91 4.19
C ALA A 122 8.58 1.34 3.02
N LEU A 123 7.96 0.58 2.11
CA LEU A 123 8.61 0.10 0.89
C LEU A 123 9.07 1.24 -0.02
N GLN A 124 8.31 2.33 -0.12
CA GLN A 124 8.71 3.50 -0.91
C GLN A 124 9.92 4.22 -0.34
N SER A 125 10.18 4.07 0.96
CA SER A 125 11.36 4.61 1.65
C SER A 125 12.61 3.72 1.57
N ILE A 126 12.52 2.53 0.94
CA ILE A 126 13.67 1.63 0.74
C ILE A 126 14.36 2.00 -0.58
N LEU A 127 15.45 2.76 -0.46
CA LEU A 127 16.12 3.40 -1.58
C LEU A 127 17.41 2.68 -1.96
N LEU A 128 17.82 2.78 -3.23
CA LEU A 128 19.16 2.36 -3.64
C LEU A 128 20.24 3.19 -2.91
N PRO A 129 21.38 2.58 -2.55
CA PRO A 129 22.51 3.33 -2.01
C PRO A 129 22.93 4.46 -2.98
N GLY A 130 22.93 5.70 -2.50
CA GLY A 130 23.31 6.88 -3.30
C GLY A 130 22.22 7.44 -4.20
N ALA A 131 20.97 6.96 -4.11
CA ALA A 131 19.84 7.54 -4.85
C ALA A 131 19.68 9.04 -4.53
N VAL A 132 19.60 9.87 -5.58
CA VAL A 132 19.34 11.30 -5.47
C VAL A 132 17.92 11.56 -5.95
N ILE A 133 17.01 11.82 -5.00
CA ILE A 133 15.59 11.99 -5.29
C ILE A 133 15.29 13.47 -5.49
N ALA A 134 14.76 13.83 -6.65
CA ALA A 134 14.30 15.19 -6.90
C ALA A 134 13.14 15.55 -5.97
N ASN A 135 13.05 16.82 -5.55
CA ASN A 135 12.05 17.26 -4.57
C ASN A 135 10.60 16.94 -4.98
N ALA A 136 10.29 16.97 -6.28
CA ALA A 136 8.95 16.64 -6.79
C ALA A 136 8.57 15.15 -6.58
N ASP A 137 9.57 14.28 -6.47
CA ASP A 137 9.43 12.83 -6.38
C ASP A 137 9.53 12.30 -4.95
N GLN A 138 9.88 13.16 -3.99
CA GLN A 138 10.05 12.78 -2.58
C GLN A 138 8.72 12.46 -1.90
N ILE A 139 8.72 11.39 -1.14
CA ILE A 139 7.62 10.98 -0.26
C ILE A 139 8.02 11.29 1.17
N ASN A 140 7.09 11.84 1.96
CA ASN A 140 7.31 12.17 3.37
C ASN A 140 8.63 12.93 3.63
N PRO A 141 8.92 14.03 2.89
CA PRO A 141 10.23 14.69 2.87
C PRO A 141 10.68 15.26 4.23
N THR A 142 9.74 15.47 5.15
CA THR A 142 10.01 16.00 6.50
C THR A 142 10.23 14.91 7.54
N THR A 143 10.25 13.64 7.14
CA THR A 143 10.34 12.49 8.06
C THR A 143 11.70 11.80 7.95
N LEU A 144 11.98 10.91 8.91
CA LEU A 144 13.20 10.07 8.91
C LEU A 144 13.14 8.94 7.86
N ASN A 145 11.99 8.74 7.22
CA ASN A 145 11.76 7.73 6.19
C ASN A 145 11.28 8.40 4.90
N MET A 146 12.06 9.38 4.42
CA MET A 146 11.86 9.93 3.09
C MET A 146 11.98 8.82 2.04
N GLY A 147 11.05 8.78 1.10
CA GLY A 147 11.02 7.82 0.00
C GLY A 147 10.92 8.45 -1.37
N SER A 148 10.75 7.62 -2.39
CA SER A 148 10.56 8.05 -3.78
C SER A 148 9.29 7.47 -4.38
N VAL A 149 8.60 8.29 -5.18
CA VAL A 149 7.55 7.82 -6.09
C VAL A 149 8.13 7.10 -7.30
N LEU A 150 9.41 7.21 -7.61
CA LEU A 150 10.00 6.59 -8.79
C LEU A 150 10.54 5.20 -8.45
N SER A 151 10.13 4.20 -9.24
CA SER A 151 10.54 2.81 -9.01
C SER A 151 12.04 2.58 -9.12
N HIS A 152 12.72 3.31 -10.01
CA HIS A 152 14.16 3.16 -10.22
C HIS A 152 15.02 3.71 -9.08
N ASP A 153 14.47 4.54 -8.19
CA ASP A 153 15.17 5.00 -6.98
C ASP A 153 15.16 3.96 -5.85
N ARG A 154 14.27 2.96 -5.95
CA ARG A 154 14.00 1.96 -4.92
C ARG A 154 14.78 0.69 -5.17
N THR A 155 15.03 -0.09 -4.11
CA THR A 155 15.66 -1.40 -4.28
C THR A 155 14.75 -2.37 -5.03
N LEU A 156 15.34 -3.36 -5.70
CA LEU A 156 14.58 -4.38 -6.43
C LEU A 156 13.65 -5.18 -5.51
N ASP A 157 14.10 -5.50 -4.30
CA ASP A 157 13.30 -6.23 -3.30
C ASP A 157 12.08 -5.41 -2.87
N ALA A 158 12.24 -4.10 -2.70
CA ALA A 158 11.13 -3.21 -2.34
C ALA A 158 10.10 -3.14 -3.47
N ASN A 159 10.53 -2.93 -4.71
CA ASN A 159 9.63 -2.95 -5.88
C ASN A 159 8.93 -4.30 -6.03
N THR A 160 9.64 -5.41 -5.83
CA THR A 160 9.07 -6.75 -5.89
C THR A 160 7.97 -6.93 -4.84
N TYR A 161 8.25 -6.50 -3.61
CA TYR A 161 7.28 -6.62 -2.52
C TYR A 161 6.07 -5.69 -2.70
N MET A 162 6.23 -4.55 -3.37
CA MET A 162 5.12 -3.64 -3.70
C MET A 162 4.04 -4.29 -4.57
N VAL A 163 4.32 -5.36 -5.31
CA VAL A 163 3.27 -6.10 -6.02
C VAL A 163 2.24 -6.62 -5.03
N PHE A 164 2.70 -7.36 -4.02
CA PHE A 164 1.80 -7.99 -3.05
C PHE A 164 1.14 -6.96 -2.13
N ILE A 165 1.87 -5.93 -1.70
CA ILE A 165 1.32 -4.86 -0.88
C ILE A 165 0.34 -4.00 -1.67
N GLY A 166 0.64 -3.66 -2.92
CA GLY A 166 -0.26 -2.92 -3.80
C GLY A 166 -1.57 -3.67 -4.02
N MET A 167 -1.50 -4.98 -4.27
CA MET A 167 -2.69 -5.84 -4.33
C MET A 167 -3.48 -5.84 -3.02
N SER A 168 -2.81 -5.85 -1.87
CA SER A 168 -3.48 -5.85 -0.57
C SER A 168 -4.16 -4.53 -0.26
N VAL A 169 -3.54 -3.40 -0.63
CA VAL A 169 -4.18 -2.06 -0.52
C VAL A 169 -5.47 -2.03 -1.33
N VAL A 170 -5.43 -2.51 -2.58
CA VAL A 170 -6.61 -2.55 -3.44
C VAL A 170 -7.65 -3.51 -2.90
N GLY A 171 -7.27 -4.75 -2.56
CA GLY A 171 -8.19 -5.77 -2.06
C GLY A 171 -8.88 -5.37 -0.76
N THR A 172 -8.12 -4.90 0.23
CA THR A 172 -8.68 -4.42 1.50
C THR A 172 -9.57 -3.19 1.31
N GLY A 173 -9.18 -2.26 0.43
CA GLY A 173 -10.00 -1.08 0.13
C GLY A 173 -11.29 -1.42 -0.59
N LEU A 174 -11.26 -2.31 -1.58
CA LEU A 174 -12.47 -2.77 -2.27
C LEU A 174 -13.40 -3.58 -1.34
N ASN A 175 -12.86 -4.38 -0.43
CA ASN A 175 -13.67 -5.03 0.61
C ASN A 175 -14.40 -4.01 1.51
N ARG A 176 -13.71 -2.95 1.92
CA ARG A 176 -14.26 -1.99 2.88
C ARG A 176 -15.26 -1.01 2.27
N TYR A 177 -15.08 -0.65 1.00
CA TYR A 177 -15.86 0.41 0.36
C TYR A 177 -16.68 -0.04 -0.85
N GLY A 178 -16.40 -1.23 -1.39
CA GLY A 178 -17.20 -1.84 -2.46
C GLY A 178 -18.43 -2.61 -1.97
N PHE A 179 -18.62 -2.71 -0.64
CA PHE A 179 -19.72 -3.44 -0.01
C PHE A 179 -20.46 -2.56 1.01
N LEU A 180 -21.74 -2.84 1.25
CA LEU A 180 -22.47 -2.18 2.33
C LEU A 180 -21.89 -2.60 3.70
N PRO A 181 -21.96 -1.76 4.76
CA PRO A 181 -21.32 -2.03 6.05
C PRO A 181 -21.67 -3.36 6.75
N ASN A 182 -22.80 -3.98 6.38
CA ASN A 182 -23.27 -5.25 6.94
C ASN A 182 -23.21 -6.41 5.94
N GLU A 183 -22.63 -6.19 4.76
CA GLU A 183 -22.45 -7.23 3.76
C GLU A 183 -21.07 -7.88 3.92
N VAL A 184 -21.08 -9.19 4.15
CA VAL A 184 -19.88 -10.01 3.98
C VAL A 184 -19.83 -10.41 2.51
N PRO A 185 -18.73 -10.16 1.80
CA PRO A 185 -18.58 -10.63 0.42
C PRO A 185 -18.86 -12.14 0.38
N ALA A 186 -19.89 -12.55 -0.35
CA ALA A 186 -20.22 -13.96 -0.48
C ALA A 186 -19.07 -14.67 -1.21
N ALA A 187 -18.66 -15.83 -0.70
CA ALA A 187 -17.55 -16.64 -1.21
C ALA A 187 -17.67 -17.03 -2.69
N THR A 188 -18.86 -16.88 -3.28
CA THR A 188 -19.17 -17.29 -4.65
C THR A 188 -19.05 -16.18 -5.70
N SER A 189 -19.06 -14.90 -5.32
CA SER A 189 -19.00 -13.80 -6.30
C SER A 189 -17.83 -12.85 -6.09
N TYR A 190 -17.45 -12.56 -4.83
CA TYR A 190 -16.54 -11.46 -4.46
C TYR A 190 -16.82 -10.16 -5.25
N ALA A 191 -18.07 -10.02 -5.73
CA ALA A 191 -18.61 -8.96 -6.56
C ALA A 191 -18.87 -7.76 -5.65
N LYS A 192 -18.33 -6.57 -5.94
CA LYS A 192 -18.74 -5.36 -5.24
C LYS A 192 -20.26 -5.21 -5.39
N THR A 193 -20.93 -4.78 -4.34
CA THR A 193 -22.39 -4.57 -4.32
C THR A 193 -22.74 -3.09 -4.47
N GLN A 194 -21.76 -2.20 -4.29
CA GLN A 194 -21.92 -0.76 -4.49
C GLN A 194 -20.73 -0.14 -5.24
N ALA A 195 -20.99 0.98 -5.90
CA ALA A 195 -19.95 1.78 -6.53
C ALA A 195 -19.09 2.49 -5.48
N LEU A 196 -17.79 2.61 -5.73
CA LEU A 196 -16.92 3.46 -4.93
C LEU A 196 -17.36 4.92 -5.08
N PRO A 197 -17.47 5.70 -3.98
CA PRO A 197 -18.10 7.01 -4.01
C PRO A 197 -17.20 8.12 -4.60
N TRP A 198 -15.89 7.88 -4.72
CA TRP A 198 -14.91 8.90 -5.09
C TRP A 198 -14.72 9.04 -6.59
N THR A 199 -15.82 9.19 -7.33
CA THR A 199 -15.80 9.35 -8.78
C THR A 199 -15.58 10.79 -9.22
N THR A 200 -15.41 11.75 -8.30
CA THR A 200 -15.08 13.15 -8.61
C THR A 200 -13.87 13.63 -7.82
N LYS A 201 -13.15 14.64 -8.31
CA LYS A 201 -12.01 15.30 -7.69
C LYS A 201 -12.38 15.82 -6.32
N VAL A 202 -13.54 16.48 -6.23
CA VAL A 202 -14.06 17.01 -4.97
C VAL A 202 -14.30 15.86 -3.98
N ALA A 203 -14.93 14.76 -4.41
CA ALA A 203 -15.12 13.60 -3.55
C ALA A 203 -13.80 13.01 -3.08
N VAL A 204 -12.80 12.86 -3.95
CA VAL A 204 -11.45 12.39 -3.60
C VAL A 204 -10.77 13.33 -2.60
N GLN A 205 -10.84 14.65 -2.80
CA GLN A 205 -10.22 15.64 -1.89
C GLN A 205 -10.93 15.70 -0.53
N SER A 206 -12.24 15.44 -0.50
CA SER A 206 -13.03 15.38 0.73
C SER A 206 -12.89 14.05 1.49
N ASP A 207 -12.17 13.08 0.93
CA ASP A 207 -11.96 11.78 1.57
C ASP A 207 -10.96 11.88 2.73
N THR A 208 -11.50 12.11 3.92
CA THR A 208 -10.72 12.18 5.17
C THR A 208 -10.08 10.85 5.56
N SER A 209 -10.55 9.72 5.01
CA SER A 209 -9.94 8.43 5.25
C SER A 209 -8.68 8.20 4.41
N GLY A 210 -8.50 8.94 3.32
CA GLY A 210 -7.41 8.73 2.35
C GLY A 210 -7.55 7.46 1.51
N ALA A 211 -8.69 6.78 1.60
CA ALA A 211 -8.99 5.53 0.92
C ALA A 211 -8.92 5.65 -0.60
N ALA A 212 -9.53 6.68 -1.18
CA ALA A 212 -9.58 6.92 -2.62
C ALA A 212 -8.17 6.93 -3.23
N CYS A 213 -7.31 7.78 -2.68
CA CYS A 213 -5.95 7.94 -3.19
C CYS A 213 -5.09 6.70 -2.91
N SER A 214 -5.32 6.03 -1.77
CA SER A 214 -4.59 4.82 -1.43
C SER A 214 -4.86 3.66 -2.38
N ILE A 215 -6.12 3.45 -2.81
CA ILE A 215 -6.47 2.38 -3.74
C ILE A 215 -5.76 2.60 -5.07
N VAL A 216 -5.77 3.83 -5.57
CA VAL A 216 -5.08 4.19 -6.82
C VAL A 216 -3.56 4.10 -6.65
N SER A 217 -3.01 4.59 -5.53
CA SER A 217 -1.60 4.44 -5.17
C SER A 217 -1.16 2.97 -5.15
N GLY A 218 -1.97 2.08 -4.54
CA GLY A 218 -1.72 0.65 -4.49
C GLY A 218 -1.63 0.03 -5.89
N LEU A 219 -2.53 0.39 -6.80
CA LEU A 219 -2.47 -0.06 -8.20
C LEU A 219 -1.18 0.37 -8.91
N TYR A 220 -0.81 1.65 -8.80
CA TYR A 220 0.34 2.17 -9.54
C TYR A 220 1.68 1.65 -8.97
N ASN A 221 1.79 1.46 -7.66
CA ASN A 221 2.97 0.80 -7.09
C ASN A 221 3.00 -0.71 -7.43
N MET A 222 1.85 -1.36 -7.53
CA MET A 222 1.77 -2.74 -8.03
C MET A 222 2.27 -2.82 -9.49
N PHE A 223 1.86 -1.92 -10.37
CA PHE A 223 2.32 -1.89 -11.77
C PHE A 223 3.83 -1.66 -11.89
N ASP A 224 4.39 -0.76 -11.08
CA ASP A 224 5.83 -0.56 -11.00
C ASP A 224 6.57 -1.84 -10.58
N GLY A 225 6.05 -2.53 -9.56
CA GLY A 225 6.60 -3.78 -9.07
C GLY A 225 6.52 -4.89 -10.13
N ILE A 226 5.39 -5.01 -10.82
CA ILE A 226 5.19 -5.95 -11.93
C ILE A 226 6.23 -5.70 -13.01
N THR A 227 6.42 -4.45 -13.42
CA THR A 227 7.43 -4.07 -14.43
C THR A 227 8.83 -4.50 -14.00
N SER A 228 9.15 -4.42 -12.72
CA SER A 228 10.45 -4.83 -12.15
C SER A 228 10.62 -6.35 -12.07
N ILE A 229 9.54 -7.11 -11.81
CA ILE A 229 9.58 -8.58 -11.68
C ILE A 229 9.55 -9.26 -13.04
N VAL A 230 8.78 -8.75 -14.01
CA VAL A 230 8.62 -9.38 -15.33
C VAL A 230 9.97 -9.53 -16.04
N THR A 231 10.92 -8.63 -15.81
CA THR A 231 12.28 -8.75 -16.33
C THR A 231 13.11 -9.86 -15.70
N LEU A 232 12.69 -10.42 -14.56
CA LEU A 232 13.38 -11.48 -13.82
C LEU A 232 12.79 -12.88 -14.07
N LEU A 233 11.57 -12.98 -14.61
CA LEU A 233 10.86 -14.25 -14.79
C LEU A 233 11.12 -14.85 -16.18
N THR A 234 11.58 -16.11 -16.22
CA THR A 234 12.02 -16.75 -17.47
C THR A 234 10.94 -17.49 -18.28
N SER A 235 9.73 -17.76 -17.75
CA SER A 235 8.53 -18.16 -18.54
C SER A 235 7.30 -18.44 -17.67
N GLY A 236 6.07 -18.25 -18.20
CA GLY A 236 4.79 -18.67 -17.61
C GLY A 236 4.03 -17.55 -16.88
N PRO A 237 4.35 -17.26 -15.59
CA PRO A 237 3.74 -16.17 -14.82
C PRO A 237 3.99 -14.77 -15.42
N SER A 238 5.02 -14.62 -16.25
CA SER A 238 5.30 -13.39 -16.98
C SER A 238 4.16 -12.97 -17.92
N GLY A 239 3.42 -13.92 -18.49
CA GLY A 239 2.29 -13.62 -19.38
C GLY A 239 1.11 -12.97 -18.64
N ALA A 240 0.72 -13.51 -17.49
CA ALA A 240 -0.37 -12.96 -16.69
C ALA A 240 -0.03 -11.58 -16.12
N LEU A 241 1.20 -11.41 -15.60
CA LEU A 241 1.69 -10.13 -15.09
C LEU A 241 1.85 -9.10 -16.23
N SER A 242 2.33 -9.50 -17.40
CA SER A 242 2.42 -8.64 -18.58
C SER A 242 1.03 -8.21 -19.08
N ASN A 243 0.02 -9.08 -19.00
CA ASN A 243 -1.37 -8.73 -19.33
C ASN A 243 -1.97 -7.72 -18.34
N ILE A 244 -1.69 -7.86 -17.04
CA ILE A 244 -2.08 -6.86 -16.03
C ILE A 244 -1.48 -5.49 -16.41
N ASN A 245 -0.19 -5.45 -16.69
CA ASN A 245 0.48 -4.20 -17.06
C ASN A 245 -0.09 -3.63 -18.38
N SER A 246 -0.17 -4.44 -19.43
CA SER A 246 -0.53 -3.97 -20.76
C SER A 246 -2.00 -3.58 -20.89
N ASN A 247 -2.91 -4.24 -20.18
CA ASN A 247 -4.35 -3.97 -20.35
C ASN A 247 -4.93 -3.14 -19.22
N LEU A 248 -4.60 -3.46 -17.96
CA LEU A 248 -5.18 -2.75 -16.81
C LEU A 248 -4.50 -1.41 -16.58
N GLN A 249 -3.15 -1.35 -16.55
CA GLN A 249 -2.46 -0.09 -16.34
C GLN A 249 -2.73 0.89 -17.48
N LEU A 250 -2.61 0.47 -18.74
CA LEU A 250 -2.87 1.36 -19.89
C LEU A 250 -4.31 1.88 -19.90
N GLY A 251 -5.30 1.01 -19.66
CA GLY A 251 -6.70 1.41 -19.59
C GLY A 251 -6.98 2.40 -18.46
N LEU A 252 -6.51 2.11 -17.24
CA LEU A 252 -6.72 3.00 -16.09
C LEU A 252 -5.95 4.31 -16.24
N ASN A 253 -4.75 4.31 -16.83
CA ASN A 253 -3.98 5.52 -17.08
C ASN A 253 -4.65 6.40 -18.13
N ALA A 254 -5.24 5.81 -19.17
CA ALA A 254 -6.02 6.55 -20.17
C ALA A 254 -7.26 7.20 -19.55
N ILE A 255 -8.03 6.46 -18.74
CA ILE A 255 -9.23 6.99 -18.06
C ILE A 255 -8.84 8.08 -17.05
N GLY A 256 -7.81 7.85 -16.24
CA GLY A 256 -7.30 8.84 -15.28
C GLY A 256 -6.84 10.13 -15.97
N SER A 257 -6.09 10.01 -17.07
CA SER A 257 -5.62 11.16 -17.85
C SER A 257 -6.78 11.91 -18.52
N ALA A 258 -7.76 11.20 -19.06
CA ALA A 258 -8.95 11.81 -19.65
C ALA A 258 -9.79 12.58 -18.61
N ASN A 259 -9.99 12.03 -17.41
CA ASN A 259 -10.71 12.72 -16.34
C ASN A 259 -9.93 13.94 -15.81
N CYS A 260 -8.61 13.81 -15.69
CA CYS A 260 -7.72 14.89 -15.25
C CYS A 260 -7.66 16.06 -16.24
N THR A 261 -7.64 15.79 -17.55
CA THR A 261 -7.64 16.86 -18.58
C THR A 261 -9.02 17.41 -18.87
N GLY A 262 -10.06 16.57 -18.76
CA GLY A 262 -11.44 16.89 -19.10
C GLY A 262 -12.29 17.24 -17.88
N THR A 263 -13.34 16.44 -17.70
CA THR A 263 -14.59 16.71 -16.96
C THR A 263 -14.41 17.29 -15.55
N ASP A 264 -13.31 16.99 -14.87
CA ASP A 264 -13.17 17.19 -13.43
C ASP A 264 -11.85 17.88 -13.01
N GLY A 265 -10.90 17.97 -13.94
CA GLY A 265 -9.59 18.56 -13.68
C GLY A 265 -9.26 19.81 -14.49
N GLY A 266 -9.62 19.86 -15.78
CA GLY A 266 -9.23 20.98 -16.66
C GLY A 266 -7.72 21.24 -16.72
N TYR A 267 -6.89 20.25 -16.36
CA TYR A 267 -5.44 20.39 -16.28
C TYR A 267 -4.78 20.08 -17.62
N THR A 268 -3.56 20.55 -17.81
CA THR A 268 -2.76 20.23 -18.99
C THR A 268 -2.34 18.76 -18.99
N ALA A 269 -2.08 18.20 -20.18
CA ALA A 269 -1.57 16.82 -20.30
C ALA A 269 -0.27 16.60 -19.50
N ALA A 270 0.61 17.59 -19.45
CA ALA A 270 1.85 17.53 -18.65
C ALA A 270 1.58 17.44 -17.15
N GLN A 271 0.62 18.22 -16.62
CA GLN A 271 0.21 18.13 -15.23
C GLN A 271 -0.42 16.77 -14.91
N CYS A 272 -1.22 16.22 -15.81
CA CYS A 272 -1.82 14.90 -15.62
C CYS A 272 -0.81 13.76 -15.70
N ALA A 273 0.22 13.87 -16.56
CA ALA A 273 1.32 12.92 -16.57
C ALA A 273 2.14 12.96 -15.26
N ALA A 274 2.45 14.16 -14.76
CA ALA A 274 3.10 14.33 -13.46
C ALA A 274 2.23 13.77 -12.31
N ALA A 275 0.92 13.99 -12.37
CA ALA A 275 -0.04 13.45 -11.42
C ALA A 275 -0.07 11.92 -11.43
N ALA A 276 -0.06 11.30 -12.62
CA ALA A 276 0.02 9.85 -12.78
C ALA A 276 1.30 9.27 -12.19
N THR A 277 2.41 10.02 -12.22
CA THR A 277 3.64 9.65 -11.49
C THR A 277 3.42 9.77 -9.99
N ARG A 278 2.99 10.96 -9.55
CA ARG A 278 2.87 11.36 -8.14
C ARG A 278 1.85 10.53 -7.36
N ILE A 279 0.83 9.98 -8.02
CA ILE A 279 -0.25 9.19 -7.37
C ILE A 279 0.27 7.95 -6.63
N ARG A 280 1.48 7.50 -6.93
CA ARG A 280 2.16 6.46 -6.14
C ARG A 280 2.26 6.85 -4.68
N PHE A 281 2.41 8.13 -4.36
CA PHE A 281 2.24 8.62 -3.01
C PHE A 281 0.75 8.85 -2.70
N ARG A 282 0.19 8.11 -1.75
CA ARG A 282 -1.23 8.26 -1.39
C ARG A 282 -1.60 9.65 -0.84
N GLY A 283 -0.64 10.44 -0.36
CA GLY A 283 -0.88 11.82 0.07
C GLY A 283 -1.07 12.79 -1.10
N ALA A 284 -0.72 12.38 -2.33
CA ALA A 284 -0.72 13.24 -3.51
C ALA A 284 -2.09 13.88 -3.79
N CYS A 285 -3.20 13.17 -3.55
CA CYS A 285 -4.54 13.70 -3.82
C CYS A 285 -4.92 14.84 -2.88
N ALA A 286 -4.36 14.88 -1.66
CA ALA A 286 -4.54 16.00 -0.74
C ALA A 286 -3.64 17.18 -1.11
N GLU A 287 -2.45 16.89 -1.65
CA GLU A 287 -1.45 17.90 -2.03
C GLU A 287 -1.74 18.57 -3.38
N GLN A 288 -2.31 17.83 -4.33
CA GLN A 288 -2.38 18.22 -5.74
C GLN A 288 -3.75 17.93 -6.34
N GLY A 289 -4.42 18.99 -6.81
CA GLY A 289 -5.66 18.90 -7.55
C GLY A 289 -5.60 17.96 -8.78
N PRO A 290 -4.51 17.96 -9.59
CA PRO A 290 -4.33 17.01 -10.69
C PRO A 290 -4.33 15.54 -10.25
N ALA A 291 -3.68 15.21 -9.14
CA ALA A 291 -3.64 13.84 -8.61
C ALA A 291 -5.03 13.38 -8.14
N ALA A 292 -5.79 14.26 -7.49
CA ALA A 292 -7.17 13.95 -7.10
C ALA A 292 -8.09 13.73 -8.32
N ALA A 293 -7.98 14.56 -9.37
CA ALA A 293 -8.76 14.38 -10.59
C ALA A 293 -8.37 13.10 -11.34
N PHE A 294 -7.09 12.79 -11.39
CA PHE A 294 -6.59 11.53 -11.96
C PHE A 294 -7.12 10.32 -11.19
N ALA A 295 -7.05 10.34 -9.86
CA ALA A 295 -7.56 9.28 -9.00
C ALA A 295 -9.07 9.07 -9.18
N ALA A 296 -9.85 10.14 -9.26
CA ALA A 296 -11.28 10.07 -9.53
C ALA A 296 -11.59 9.33 -10.83
N GLY A 297 -10.84 9.62 -11.91
CA GLY A 297 -10.95 8.91 -13.18
C GLY A 297 -10.61 7.42 -13.05
N VAL A 298 -9.52 7.09 -12.36
CA VAL A 298 -9.17 5.68 -12.12
C VAL A 298 -10.29 4.96 -11.34
N ILE A 299 -10.89 5.62 -10.33
CA ILE A 299 -12.00 5.05 -9.55
C ILE A 299 -13.27 4.89 -10.39
N GLN A 300 -13.57 5.80 -11.32
CA GLN A 300 -14.62 5.59 -12.32
C GLN A 300 -14.32 4.36 -13.19
N GLY A 301 -13.06 4.20 -13.63
CA GLY A 301 -12.61 3.03 -14.38
C GLY A 301 -12.77 1.73 -13.62
N ILE A 302 -12.38 1.69 -12.34
CA ILE A 302 -12.67 0.56 -11.44
C ILE A 302 -14.18 0.35 -11.34
N ASN A 303 -14.97 1.44 -11.28
CA ASN A 303 -16.40 1.30 -11.16
C ASN A 303 -17.05 0.64 -12.39
N LEU A 304 -16.59 1.01 -13.58
CA LEU A 304 -17.04 0.47 -14.87
C LEU A 304 -16.51 -0.95 -15.11
N GLY A 305 -15.27 -1.24 -14.73
CA GLY A 305 -14.63 -2.55 -14.88
C GLY A 305 -15.17 -3.62 -13.92
N TRP A 306 -16.32 -3.39 -13.28
CA TRP A 306 -17.05 -4.33 -12.41
C TRP A 306 -18.52 -4.51 -12.81
N LEU A 307 -19.00 -3.75 -13.81
CA LEU A 307 -20.31 -3.92 -14.44
C LEU A 307 -20.20 -4.98 -15.54
#